data_AF-A0A7X9FCA5-F1
#
_entry.id   AF-A0A7X9FCA5-F1
#
_cell.length_a   1.000
_cell.length_b   1.000
_cell.length_c   1.000
_cell.angle_alpha   90.00
_cell.angle_beta   90.00
_cell.angle_gamma   90.00
#
_symmetry.space_group_name_H-M   'P 1'
#
loop_
_entity.id
_entity.type
_entity.pdbx_description
1 polymer ?
#
loop_
_entity_poly.entity_id
_entity_poly.type
_entity_poly.pdbx_seq_one_letter_code
_entity_poly.pdbx_strand_id
1 'polypeptide(L)'
;MNRRDFLRASALAVPALSLFPSDLSGISRDQQPGKMERRSLGKTGVMLSVIGFGGIIVRDVTPEEASAYVKMAVDAGVNHFDVAPSYGNAEVMMGPALEPYRKNVFLSCKTQKRTGDEARRELEKSLRNLRTDHFDLYQLHAVTTLSDVKTILGKGGALEAFLQAKSEGLIRFIGMSVHSAEAGMALMEAYDFDTIMYPLHMSSWHAGSFGPQLLDMAHRKGLGIISLKSMAKGPWPQGADRSKYPKCWYEPLAAGKRSEQVCGLLSPTPLQTL
;
A
#
# COMPACT_ATOMS: atom_id res chain seq x y z
N MET A 1 -55.50 -0.10 33.14
CA MET A 1 -54.30 0.47 32.47
C MET A 1 -54.68 0.86 31.06
N ASN A 2 -54.60 2.16 30.77
CA ASN A 2 -55.22 2.82 29.63
C ASN A 2 -54.29 2.88 28.41
N ARG A 3 -54.87 2.89 27.20
CA ARG A 3 -54.21 2.97 25.88
C ARG A 3 -53.44 4.28 25.60
N ARG A 4 -53.00 5.01 26.63
CA ARG A 4 -52.36 6.33 26.52
C ARG A 4 -50.88 6.38 26.92
N ASP A 5 -50.30 5.28 27.37
CA ASP A 5 -48.89 5.24 27.80
C ASP A 5 -47.94 4.61 26.75
N PHE A 6 -48.41 4.33 25.53
CA PHE A 6 -47.60 3.70 24.47
C PHE A 6 -46.94 4.70 23.50
N LEU A 7 -47.06 6.01 23.73
CA LEU A 7 -46.56 7.05 22.80
C LEU A 7 -45.60 8.07 23.47
N ARG A 8 -44.70 7.60 24.34
CA ARG A 8 -43.60 8.44 24.88
C ARG A 8 -42.22 7.78 24.90
N ALA A 9 -41.92 6.96 23.89
CA ALA A 9 -40.56 6.48 23.64
C ALA A 9 -40.26 6.40 22.14
N SER A 10 -40.42 7.51 21.44
CA SER A 10 -39.88 7.70 20.10
C SER A 10 -39.07 9.00 20.11
N ALA A 11 -37.95 8.96 20.84
CA ALA A 11 -36.86 9.88 20.59
C ALA A 11 -36.33 9.55 19.18
N LEU A 12 -36.67 10.41 18.24
CA LEU A 12 -36.10 10.46 16.90
C LEU A 12 -34.58 10.56 17.03
N ALA A 13 -33.89 9.42 16.93
CA ALA A 13 -32.51 9.42 16.53
C ALA A 13 -32.49 9.82 15.05
N VAL A 14 -32.38 11.12 14.78
CA VAL A 14 -31.98 11.62 13.47
C VAL A 14 -30.62 10.98 13.20
N PRO A 15 -30.46 10.10 12.19
CA PRO A 15 -29.12 9.74 11.78
C PRO A 15 -28.51 11.05 11.32
N ALA A 16 -27.48 11.52 12.03
CA ALA A 16 -26.61 12.54 11.48
C ALA A 16 -26.20 12.01 10.11
N LEU A 17 -26.74 12.62 9.04
CA LEU A 17 -26.26 12.43 7.69
C LEU A 17 -24.79 12.85 7.75
N SER A 18 -23.94 11.86 7.96
CA SER A 18 -22.51 12.04 7.86
C SER A 18 -22.29 12.50 6.44
N LEU A 19 -21.82 13.73 6.26
CA LEU A 19 -21.42 14.33 4.99
C LEU A 19 -20.15 13.64 4.43
N PHE A 20 -20.12 12.30 4.48
CA PHE A 20 -19.19 11.49 3.74
C PHE A 20 -19.90 11.03 2.47
N PRO A 21 -19.31 11.24 1.29
CA PRO A 21 -19.90 10.80 0.03
C PRO A 21 -20.22 9.29 0.12
N SER A 22 -21.45 8.98 -0.25
CA SER A 22 -22.18 7.74 -0.03
C SER A 22 -21.73 6.53 -0.88
N ASP A 23 -20.45 6.45 -1.28
CA ASP A 23 -19.92 5.38 -2.14
C ASP A 23 -18.76 4.58 -1.53
N LEU A 24 -18.59 4.56 -0.20
CA LEU A 24 -17.75 3.54 0.46
C LEU A 24 -18.44 2.18 0.60
N SER A 25 -19.70 2.06 0.13
CA SER A 25 -20.52 0.84 0.17
C SER A 25 -20.00 -0.29 -0.73
N GLY A 26 -19.10 0.00 -1.68
CA GLY A 26 -18.54 -0.99 -2.62
C GLY A 26 -17.30 -1.75 -2.13
N ILE A 27 -16.73 -1.40 -0.98
CA ILE A 27 -15.55 -2.09 -0.43
C ILE A 27 -16.03 -3.16 0.56
N SER A 28 -15.77 -4.43 0.26
CA SER A 28 -16.01 -5.52 1.20
C SER A 28 -15.06 -5.38 2.39
N ARG A 29 -15.58 -5.58 3.60
CA ARG A 29 -14.84 -5.41 4.86
C ARG A 29 -15.03 -6.66 5.71
N ASP A 30 -13.92 -7.19 6.21
CA ASP A 30 -13.91 -8.21 7.27
C ASP A 30 -13.43 -7.53 8.54
N GLN A 31 -14.37 -7.25 9.44
CA GLN A 31 -14.14 -6.60 10.73
C GLN A 31 -14.56 -7.53 11.84
N GLN A 32 -13.59 -8.02 12.61
CA GLN A 32 -13.80 -8.85 13.79
C GLN A 32 -13.14 -8.18 14.99
N PRO A 33 -13.83 -8.04 16.14
CA PRO A 33 -13.23 -7.49 17.34
C PRO A 33 -11.92 -8.21 17.71
N GLY A 34 -10.88 -7.43 18.00
CA GLY A 34 -9.56 -7.96 18.40
C GLY A 34 -8.70 -8.53 17.26
N LYS A 35 -9.11 -8.40 15.99
CA LYS A 35 -8.32 -8.83 14.82
C LYS A 35 -8.03 -7.67 13.87
N MET A 36 -6.97 -7.82 13.08
CA MET A 36 -6.64 -6.91 11.98
C MET A 36 -7.79 -6.83 10.97
N GLU A 37 -8.36 -5.64 10.78
CA GLU A 37 -9.37 -5.42 9.73
C GLU A 37 -8.79 -5.74 8.35
N ARG A 38 -9.59 -6.38 7.50
CA ARG A 38 -9.27 -6.57 6.09
C ARG A 38 -10.30 -5.89 5.19
N ARG A 39 -9.84 -5.39 4.04
CA ARG A 39 -10.66 -4.75 3.01
C ARG A 39 -10.37 -5.34 1.64
N SER A 40 -11.38 -5.42 0.78
CA SER A 40 -11.18 -5.83 -0.61
C SER A 40 -10.33 -4.81 -1.36
N LEU A 41 -9.33 -5.30 -2.10
CA LEU A 41 -8.46 -4.50 -2.95
C LEU A 41 -9.16 -4.16 -4.28
N GLY A 42 -10.03 -3.16 -4.24
CA GLY A 42 -10.82 -2.71 -5.39
C GLY A 42 -11.55 -3.86 -6.09
N LYS A 43 -11.57 -3.84 -7.42
CA LYS A 43 -12.20 -4.86 -8.27
C LYS A 43 -11.57 -6.24 -8.19
N THR A 44 -10.37 -6.38 -7.63
CA THR A 44 -9.70 -7.69 -7.50
C THR A 44 -10.38 -8.60 -6.47
N GLY A 45 -11.12 -8.01 -5.51
CA GLY A 45 -11.80 -8.74 -4.43
C GLY A 45 -10.86 -9.35 -3.38
N VAL A 46 -9.54 -9.23 -3.52
CA VAL A 46 -8.59 -9.79 -2.56
C VAL A 46 -8.68 -9.06 -1.22
N MET A 47 -8.88 -9.80 -0.13
CA MET A 47 -8.98 -9.23 1.21
C MET A 47 -7.60 -8.97 1.81
N LEU A 48 -7.20 -7.71 1.89
CA LEU A 48 -5.92 -7.27 2.45
C LEU A 48 -6.09 -6.59 3.81
N SER A 49 -5.14 -6.80 4.71
CA SER A 49 -5.03 -6.06 5.97
C SER A 49 -4.98 -4.57 5.70
N VAL A 50 -5.70 -3.78 6.50
CA VAL A 50 -5.72 -2.31 6.36
C VAL A 50 -4.36 -1.65 6.61
N ILE A 51 -3.45 -2.36 7.26
CA ILE A 51 -2.04 -2.00 7.39
C ILE A 51 -1.22 -3.01 6.58
N GLY A 52 -0.33 -2.50 5.73
CA GLY A 52 0.66 -3.30 5.00
C GLY A 52 2.05 -3.18 5.61
N PHE A 53 2.89 -4.19 5.35
CA PHE A 53 4.30 -4.22 5.72
C PHE A 53 5.15 -3.60 4.61
N GLY A 54 5.80 -2.47 4.90
CA GLY A 54 6.73 -1.83 3.97
C GLY A 54 8.13 -2.42 4.07
N GLY A 55 8.56 -3.17 3.06
CA GLY A 55 9.84 -3.88 3.00
C GLY A 55 11.09 -3.01 3.11
N ILE A 56 10.98 -1.67 2.99
CA ILE A 56 12.10 -0.76 3.29
C ILE A 56 12.65 -0.96 4.72
N ILE A 57 11.82 -1.42 5.66
CA ILE A 57 12.24 -1.58 7.05
C ILE A 57 13.30 -2.68 7.23
N VAL A 58 13.34 -3.67 6.34
CA VAL A 58 14.33 -4.76 6.37
C VAL A 58 15.59 -4.44 5.55
N ARG A 59 15.75 -3.20 5.08
CA ARG A 59 17.01 -2.73 4.50
C ARG A 59 18.06 -2.54 5.60
N ASP A 60 19.28 -2.99 5.35
CA ASP A 60 20.44 -2.80 6.24
C ASP A 60 20.22 -3.33 7.67
N VAL A 61 19.51 -4.45 7.81
CA VAL A 61 19.29 -5.18 9.08
C VAL A 61 19.88 -6.58 8.97
N THR A 62 20.03 -7.29 10.08
CA THR A 62 20.47 -8.70 10.04
C THR A 62 19.33 -9.63 9.56
N PRO A 63 19.65 -10.83 9.05
CA PRO A 63 18.63 -11.82 8.70
C PRO A 63 17.68 -12.18 9.86
N GLU A 64 18.18 -12.20 11.09
CA GLU A 64 17.41 -12.46 12.30
C GLU A 64 16.43 -11.31 12.59
N GLU A 65 16.87 -10.07 12.45
CA GLU A 65 16.00 -8.89 12.59
C GLU A 65 14.91 -8.88 11.50
N ALA A 66 15.28 -9.15 10.24
CA ALA A 66 14.31 -9.24 9.15
C ALA A 66 13.26 -10.32 9.42
N SER A 67 13.69 -11.50 9.87
CA SER A 67 12.81 -12.62 10.23
C SER A 67 11.90 -12.27 11.40
N ALA A 68 12.43 -11.60 12.42
CA ALA A 68 11.66 -11.12 13.57
C ALA A 68 10.59 -10.11 13.12
N TYR A 69 10.94 -9.10 12.32
CA TYR A 69 9.99 -8.09 11.85
C TYR A 69 8.88 -8.68 10.98
N VAL A 70 9.23 -9.60 10.06
CA VAL A 70 8.24 -10.28 9.22
C VAL A 70 7.31 -11.15 10.06
N LYS A 71 7.87 -11.99 10.94
CA LYS A 71 7.07 -12.84 11.83
C LYS A 71 6.10 -12.02 12.66
N MET A 72 6.60 -10.95 13.26
CA MET A 72 5.84 -10.05 14.11
C MET A 72 4.65 -9.43 13.34
N ALA A 73 4.87 -9.01 12.09
CA ALA A 73 3.78 -8.52 11.22
C ALA A 73 2.72 -9.59 10.92
N VAL A 74 3.16 -10.80 10.58
CA VAL A 74 2.25 -11.94 10.31
C VAL A 74 1.45 -12.30 11.56
N ASP A 75 2.08 -12.38 12.72
CA ASP A 75 1.42 -12.69 14.00
C ASP A 75 0.35 -11.65 14.36
N ALA A 76 0.56 -10.38 13.99
CA ALA A 76 -0.43 -9.31 14.15
C ALA A 76 -1.54 -9.32 13.07
N GLY A 77 -1.53 -10.27 12.15
CA GLY A 77 -2.55 -10.45 11.12
C GLY A 77 -2.34 -9.64 9.83
N VAL A 78 -1.16 -9.03 9.65
CA VAL A 78 -0.78 -8.37 8.39
C VAL A 78 -0.62 -9.42 7.30
N ASN A 79 -1.25 -9.21 6.15
CA ASN A 79 -1.12 -10.10 5.00
C ASN A 79 -0.67 -9.38 3.72
N HIS A 80 -0.46 -8.06 3.73
CA HIS A 80 0.07 -7.33 2.57
C HIS A 80 1.53 -6.93 2.83
N PHE A 81 2.45 -7.41 2.00
CA PHE A 81 3.88 -7.11 2.07
C PHE A 81 4.32 -6.45 0.77
N ASP A 82 4.99 -5.31 0.85
CA ASP A 82 5.38 -4.50 -0.32
C ASP A 82 6.87 -4.15 -0.28
N VAL A 83 7.61 -4.48 -1.35
CA VAL A 83 9.06 -4.22 -1.46
C VAL A 83 9.40 -3.65 -2.84
N ALA A 84 10.64 -3.21 -3.06
CA ALA A 84 11.12 -2.84 -4.37
C ALA A 84 12.64 -3.08 -4.48
N PRO A 85 13.17 -3.33 -5.69
CA PRO A 85 14.61 -3.45 -5.94
C PRO A 85 15.40 -2.20 -5.54
N SER A 86 14.76 -1.02 -5.60
CA SER A 86 15.38 0.25 -5.21
C SER A 86 15.61 0.39 -3.71
N TYR A 87 15.14 -0.55 -2.88
CA TYR A 87 15.28 -0.53 -1.42
C TYR A 87 16.55 -1.23 -0.94
N GLY A 88 17.67 -1.08 -1.65
CA GLY A 88 18.95 -1.67 -1.27
C GLY A 88 18.91 -3.20 -1.21
N ASN A 89 19.35 -3.78 -0.10
CA ASN A 89 19.34 -5.23 0.12
C ASN A 89 18.00 -5.79 0.64
N ALA A 90 16.93 -4.98 0.70
CA ALA A 90 15.67 -5.37 1.32
C ALA A 90 15.05 -6.64 0.73
N GLU A 91 15.11 -6.85 -0.59
CA GLU A 91 14.58 -8.08 -1.21
C GLU A 91 15.33 -9.33 -0.74
N VAL A 92 16.67 -9.23 -0.64
CA VAL A 92 17.54 -10.33 -0.19
C VAL A 92 17.29 -10.65 1.28
N MET A 93 17.02 -9.64 2.10
CA MET A 93 16.68 -9.83 3.52
C MET A 93 15.26 -10.35 3.71
N MET A 94 14.30 -9.86 2.92
CA MET A 94 12.89 -10.23 3.06
C MET A 94 12.59 -11.64 2.51
N GLY A 95 13.31 -12.10 1.48
CA GLY A 95 13.06 -13.40 0.84
C GLY A 95 13.04 -14.57 1.82
N PRO A 96 14.16 -14.87 2.51
CA PRO A 96 14.22 -15.92 3.52
C PRO A 96 13.25 -15.69 4.69
N ALA A 97 13.05 -14.44 5.11
CA ALA A 97 12.18 -14.09 6.21
C ALA A 97 10.68 -14.36 5.90
N LEU A 98 10.27 -14.19 4.64
CA LEU A 98 8.89 -14.35 4.19
C LEU A 98 8.58 -15.78 3.71
N GLU A 99 9.60 -16.55 3.34
CA GLU A 99 9.49 -17.93 2.80
C GLU A 99 8.54 -18.84 3.63
N PRO A 100 8.59 -18.87 4.98
CA PRO A 100 7.67 -19.68 5.79
C PRO A 100 6.20 -19.24 5.71
N TYR A 101 5.94 -17.99 5.31
CA TYR A 101 4.62 -17.36 5.32
C TYR A 101 4.08 -17.09 3.92
N ARG A 102 4.88 -17.31 2.87
CA ARG A 102 4.61 -16.86 1.49
C ARG A 102 3.22 -17.24 0.97
N LYS A 103 2.71 -18.42 1.33
CA LYS A 103 1.39 -18.93 0.91
C LYS A 103 0.21 -18.16 1.52
N ASN A 104 0.42 -17.47 2.63
CA ASN A 104 -0.62 -16.79 3.41
C ASN A 104 -0.57 -15.26 3.28
N VAL A 105 0.36 -14.74 2.48
CA VAL A 105 0.57 -13.30 2.31
C VAL A 105 0.46 -12.92 0.85
N PHE A 106 -0.02 -11.71 0.63
CA PHE A 106 -0.05 -11.02 -0.65
C PHE A 106 1.24 -10.22 -0.80
N LEU A 107 2.10 -10.65 -1.72
CA LEU A 107 3.41 -10.05 -1.95
C LEU A 107 3.38 -9.10 -3.16
N SER A 108 3.68 -7.84 -2.92
CA SER A 108 3.82 -6.79 -3.93
C SER A 108 5.29 -6.46 -4.17
N CYS A 109 5.67 -6.32 -5.44
CA CYS A 109 6.96 -5.75 -5.84
C CYS A 109 6.78 -4.73 -6.98
N LYS A 110 7.85 -4.05 -7.38
CA LYS A 110 7.81 -2.90 -8.28
C LYS A 110 9.06 -2.84 -9.15
N THR A 111 9.01 -2.04 -10.22
CA THR A 111 10.20 -1.70 -11.02
C THR A 111 10.22 -0.23 -11.45
N GLN A 112 11.41 0.38 -11.44
CA GLN A 112 11.63 1.71 -12.04
C GLN A 112 12.00 1.64 -13.52
N LYS A 113 12.15 0.44 -14.08
CA LYS A 113 12.44 0.24 -15.49
C LYS A 113 11.21 0.57 -16.33
N ARG A 114 11.44 1.15 -17.51
CA ARG A 114 10.38 1.63 -18.41
C ARG A 114 10.32 0.84 -19.72
N THR A 115 11.41 0.20 -20.10
CA THR A 115 11.47 -0.72 -21.25
C THR A 115 11.13 -2.15 -20.79
N GLY A 116 10.60 -2.95 -21.71
CA GLY A 116 10.17 -4.32 -21.46
C GLY A 116 11.33 -5.23 -21.03
N ASP A 117 12.44 -5.20 -21.76
CA ASP A 117 13.61 -6.05 -21.49
C ASP A 117 14.25 -5.76 -20.12
N GLU A 118 14.31 -4.49 -19.72
CA GLU A 118 14.83 -4.12 -18.41
C GLU A 118 13.86 -4.49 -17.29
N ALA A 119 12.56 -4.21 -17.47
CA ALA A 119 11.52 -4.56 -16.50
C ALA A 119 11.46 -6.07 -16.29
N ARG A 120 11.55 -6.86 -17.37
CA ARG A 120 11.57 -8.32 -17.31
C ARG A 120 12.77 -8.86 -16.54
N ARG A 121 13.98 -8.39 -16.85
CA ARG A 121 15.20 -8.82 -16.15
C ARG A 121 15.17 -8.45 -14.67
N GLU A 122 14.63 -7.28 -14.32
CA GLU A 122 14.50 -6.85 -12.93
C GLU A 122 13.44 -7.66 -12.18
N LEU A 123 12.30 -7.98 -12.79
CA LEU A 123 11.28 -8.87 -12.24
C LEU A 123 11.85 -10.25 -11.89
N GLU A 124 12.55 -10.88 -12.83
CA GLU A 124 13.14 -12.21 -12.61
C GLU A 124 14.23 -12.19 -11.53
N LYS A 125 15.01 -11.10 -11.46
CA LYS A 125 15.96 -10.91 -10.37
C LYS A 125 15.25 -10.77 -9.02
N SER A 126 14.15 -10.02 -8.98
CA SER A 126 13.34 -9.82 -7.77
C SER A 126 12.75 -11.14 -7.27
N LEU A 127 12.23 -11.99 -8.17
CA LEU A 127 11.74 -13.34 -7.84
C LEU A 127 12.83 -14.19 -7.19
N ARG A 128 14.05 -14.19 -7.77
CA ARG A 128 15.20 -14.91 -7.19
C ARG A 128 15.59 -14.38 -5.82
N ASN A 129 15.69 -13.07 -5.65
CA ASN A 129 16.04 -12.45 -4.36
C ASN A 129 15.02 -12.80 -3.26
N LEU A 130 13.73 -12.76 -3.61
CA LEU A 130 12.63 -13.02 -2.68
C LEU A 130 12.30 -14.50 -2.51
N ARG A 131 13.00 -15.40 -3.22
CA ARG A 131 12.81 -16.85 -3.16
C ARG A 131 11.35 -17.27 -3.39
N THR A 132 10.73 -16.65 -4.39
CA THR A 132 9.34 -16.92 -4.79
C THR A 132 9.28 -17.10 -6.30
N ASP A 133 8.31 -17.88 -6.77
CA ASP A 133 8.04 -18.12 -8.19
C ASP A 133 7.07 -17.09 -8.80
N HIS A 134 6.30 -16.40 -7.97
CA HIS A 134 5.35 -15.38 -8.40
C HIS A 134 5.24 -14.19 -7.44
N PHE A 135 4.72 -13.07 -7.96
CA PHE A 135 4.18 -11.94 -7.21
C PHE A 135 2.66 -11.89 -7.29
N ASP A 136 2.01 -11.53 -6.19
CA ASP A 136 0.58 -11.25 -6.22
C ASP A 136 0.31 -9.93 -6.96
N LEU A 137 1.15 -8.91 -6.78
CA LEU A 137 1.04 -7.63 -7.46
C LEU A 137 2.42 -7.15 -7.92
N TYR A 138 2.53 -6.73 -9.18
CA TYR A 138 3.73 -6.08 -9.70
C TYR A 138 3.40 -4.69 -10.26
N GLN A 139 4.21 -3.70 -9.88
CA GLN A 139 3.86 -2.29 -10.04
C GLN A 139 4.90 -1.48 -10.83
N LEU A 140 4.42 -0.56 -11.67
CA LEU A 140 5.24 0.49 -12.27
C LEU A 140 5.65 1.49 -11.18
N HIS A 141 6.92 1.52 -10.77
CA HIS A 141 7.36 2.25 -9.58
C HIS A 141 7.64 3.73 -9.87
N ALA A 142 7.06 4.62 -9.05
CA ALA A 142 7.37 6.05 -8.98
C ALA A 142 7.31 6.75 -10.36
N VAL A 143 6.20 6.56 -11.08
CA VAL A 143 5.98 7.25 -12.36
C VAL A 143 5.69 8.74 -12.09
N THR A 144 6.46 9.62 -12.72
CA THR A 144 6.40 11.07 -12.50
C THR A 144 6.19 11.90 -13.76
N THR A 145 6.52 11.38 -14.95
CA THR A 145 6.48 12.16 -16.20
C THR A 145 5.62 11.52 -17.27
N LEU A 146 5.04 12.32 -18.17
CA LEU A 146 4.37 11.80 -19.37
C LEU A 146 5.34 11.07 -20.32
N SER A 147 6.63 11.39 -20.28
CA SER A 147 7.63 10.64 -21.05
C SER A 147 7.79 9.21 -20.52
N ASP A 148 7.75 9.01 -19.19
CA ASP A 148 7.71 7.67 -18.61
C ASP A 148 6.49 6.91 -19.13
N VAL A 149 5.31 7.56 -19.08
CA VAL A 149 4.04 6.98 -19.54
C VAL A 149 4.15 6.55 -21.00
N LYS A 150 4.68 7.41 -21.88
CA LYS A 150 4.89 7.09 -23.30
C LYS A 150 5.79 5.88 -23.49
N THR A 151 6.89 5.77 -22.75
CA THR A 151 7.80 4.62 -22.87
C THR A 151 7.18 3.34 -22.30
N ILE A 152 6.47 3.42 -21.17
CA ILE A 152 5.81 2.28 -20.52
C ILE A 152 4.76 1.65 -21.45
N LEU A 153 3.96 2.50 -22.11
CA LEU A 153 2.83 2.09 -22.97
C LEU A 153 3.24 1.83 -24.43
N GLY A 154 4.42 2.31 -24.84
CA GLY A 154 4.92 2.15 -26.20
C GLY A 154 5.35 0.71 -26.51
N LYS A 155 5.63 0.46 -27.79
CA LYS A 155 6.18 -0.82 -28.27
C LYS A 155 7.48 -1.16 -27.54
N GLY A 156 7.59 -2.36 -27.01
CA GLY A 156 8.72 -2.78 -26.18
C GLY A 156 8.76 -2.10 -24.81
N GLY A 157 7.63 -1.54 -24.37
CA GLY A 157 7.48 -0.89 -23.07
C GLY A 157 7.29 -1.87 -21.93
N ALA A 158 7.44 -1.39 -20.69
CA ALA A 158 7.30 -2.21 -19.49
C ALA A 158 5.92 -2.87 -19.36
N LEU A 159 4.85 -2.26 -19.89
CA LEU A 159 3.51 -2.85 -19.82
C LEU A 159 3.41 -4.16 -20.62
N GLU A 160 4.05 -4.25 -21.79
CA GLU A 160 4.08 -5.50 -22.59
C GLU A 160 4.77 -6.63 -21.79
N ALA A 161 5.89 -6.34 -21.13
CA ALA A 161 6.59 -7.31 -20.28
C ALA A 161 5.74 -7.76 -19.08
N PHE A 162 4.95 -6.85 -18.48
CA PHE A 162 4.04 -7.19 -17.39
C PHE A 162 2.90 -8.09 -17.88
N LEU A 163 2.30 -7.77 -19.04
CA LEU A 163 1.25 -8.59 -19.65
C LEU A 163 1.76 -10.01 -19.95
N GLN A 164 2.97 -10.11 -20.50
CA GLN A 164 3.62 -11.39 -20.74
C GLN A 164 3.86 -12.14 -19.42
N ALA A 165 4.46 -11.50 -18.42
CA ALA A 165 4.70 -12.12 -17.10
C ALA A 165 3.39 -12.57 -16.43
N LYS A 166 2.28 -11.86 -16.65
CA LYS A 166 0.95 -12.24 -16.15
C LYS A 166 0.45 -13.51 -16.85
N SER A 167 0.63 -13.62 -18.16
CA SER A 167 0.27 -14.83 -18.91
C SER A 167 1.10 -16.06 -18.53
N GLU A 168 2.34 -15.85 -18.09
CA GLU A 168 3.24 -16.90 -17.61
C GLU A 168 3.01 -17.27 -16.13
N GLY A 169 2.11 -16.56 -15.43
CA GLY A 169 1.82 -16.80 -14.01
C GLY A 169 2.84 -16.22 -13.03
N LEU A 170 3.83 -15.46 -13.51
CA LEU A 170 4.85 -14.82 -12.66
C LEU A 170 4.28 -13.65 -11.86
N ILE A 171 3.21 -13.01 -12.35
CA ILE A 171 2.50 -11.94 -11.65
C ILE A 171 1.00 -12.16 -11.75
N ARG A 172 0.25 -11.92 -10.68
CA ARG A 172 -1.21 -12.07 -10.68
C ARG A 172 -1.94 -10.77 -11.04
N PHE A 173 -1.52 -9.64 -10.47
CA PHE A 173 -2.11 -8.32 -10.69
C PHE A 173 -1.05 -7.31 -11.18
N ILE A 174 -1.51 -6.33 -11.95
CA ILE A 174 -0.69 -5.25 -12.51
C ILE A 174 -1.16 -3.91 -11.94
N GLY A 175 -0.23 -3.20 -11.30
CA GLY A 175 -0.51 -1.89 -10.71
C GLY A 175 0.47 -0.81 -11.12
N MET A 176 0.27 0.37 -10.55
CA MET A 176 1.17 1.51 -10.70
C MET A 176 1.37 2.23 -9.37
N SER A 177 2.57 2.75 -9.16
CA SER A 177 2.91 3.65 -8.08
C SER A 177 3.28 5.01 -8.67
N VAL A 178 2.52 6.05 -8.35
CA VAL A 178 2.61 7.35 -9.02
C VAL A 178 2.94 8.47 -8.05
N HIS A 179 3.70 9.44 -8.55
CA HIS A 179 4.11 10.64 -7.83
C HIS A 179 3.77 11.92 -8.61
N SER A 180 3.06 11.78 -9.74
CA SER A 180 2.46 12.87 -10.52
C SER A 180 1.00 12.53 -10.80
N ALA A 181 0.11 13.49 -10.57
CA ALA A 181 -1.30 13.30 -10.85
C ALA A 181 -1.56 13.18 -12.35
N GLU A 182 -0.88 14.00 -13.16
CA GLU A 182 -0.94 13.94 -14.63
C GLU A 182 -0.52 12.55 -15.15
N ALA A 183 0.61 12.02 -14.70
CA ALA A 183 1.08 10.71 -15.12
C ALA A 183 0.12 9.58 -14.68
N GLY A 184 -0.43 9.67 -13.46
CA GLY A 184 -1.40 8.69 -12.95
C GLY A 184 -2.72 8.69 -13.72
N MET A 185 -3.24 9.88 -14.08
CA MET A 185 -4.43 10.00 -14.92
C MET A 185 -4.18 9.39 -16.31
N ALA A 186 -3.07 9.76 -16.96
CA ALA A 186 -2.73 9.24 -18.28
C ALA A 186 -2.59 7.70 -18.32
N LEU A 187 -2.01 7.09 -17.28
CA LEU A 187 -1.94 5.63 -17.16
C LEU A 187 -3.33 5.00 -16.97
N MET A 188 -4.16 5.55 -16.08
CA MET A 188 -5.52 5.06 -15.85
C MET A 188 -6.43 5.21 -17.08
N GLU A 189 -6.20 6.22 -17.93
CA GLU A 189 -6.92 6.40 -19.20
C GLU A 189 -6.49 5.35 -20.22
N ALA A 190 -5.19 5.07 -20.31
CA ALA A 190 -4.63 4.21 -21.35
C ALA A 190 -4.77 2.71 -21.08
N TYR A 191 -4.82 2.27 -19.82
CA TYR A 191 -4.90 0.84 -19.48
C TYR A 191 -5.72 0.59 -18.20
N ASP A 192 -6.37 -0.58 -18.16
CA ASP A 192 -7.22 -0.99 -17.04
C ASP A 192 -6.43 -1.69 -15.92
N PHE A 193 -5.61 -0.93 -15.21
CA PHE A 193 -4.81 -1.42 -14.08
C PHE A 193 -5.67 -2.02 -12.96
N ASP A 194 -5.08 -2.94 -12.17
CA ASP A 194 -5.71 -3.54 -11.00
C ASP A 194 -5.62 -2.63 -9.77
N THR A 195 -4.48 -1.92 -9.61
CA THR A 195 -4.23 -1.05 -8.45
C THR A 195 -3.53 0.26 -8.81
N ILE A 196 -3.73 1.26 -7.94
CA ILE A 196 -2.94 2.49 -7.88
C ILE A 196 -2.38 2.68 -6.48
N MET A 197 -1.10 3.02 -6.40
CA MET A 197 -0.40 3.38 -5.19
C MET A 197 0.10 4.82 -5.28
N TYR A 198 -0.18 5.66 -4.30
CA TYR A 198 0.30 7.05 -4.32
C TYR A 198 0.37 7.67 -2.91
N PRO A 199 1.17 8.73 -2.71
CA PRO A 199 1.17 9.50 -1.46
C PRO A 199 -0.23 10.01 -1.10
N LEU A 200 -0.75 9.58 0.05
CA LEU A 200 -2.01 10.10 0.60
C LEU A 200 -1.83 10.37 2.09
N HIS A 201 -1.64 11.64 2.44
CA HIS A 201 -1.52 12.13 3.81
C HIS A 201 -2.16 13.50 3.93
N MET A 202 -2.42 13.92 5.18
CA MET A 202 -3.13 15.16 5.53
C MET A 202 -2.60 16.37 4.73
N SER A 203 -1.28 16.54 4.70
CA SER A 203 -0.62 17.68 4.04
C SER A 203 -0.78 17.65 2.53
N SER A 204 -0.61 16.49 1.87
CA SER A 204 -0.90 16.37 0.43
C SER A 204 -2.36 16.63 0.09
N TRP A 205 -3.29 16.22 0.96
CA TRP A 205 -4.73 16.40 0.72
C TRP A 205 -5.13 17.88 0.75
N HIS A 206 -4.64 18.64 1.73
CA HIS A 206 -5.03 20.04 1.91
C HIS A 206 -4.19 21.04 1.11
N ALA A 207 -2.96 20.67 0.72
CA ALA A 207 -2.15 21.49 -0.18
C ALA A 207 -2.69 21.52 -1.63
N GLY A 208 -3.67 20.67 -1.96
CA GLY A 208 -4.65 20.93 -3.01
C GLY A 208 -4.30 20.54 -4.45
N SER A 209 -3.15 19.90 -4.73
CA SER A 209 -2.73 19.60 -6.11
C SER A 209 -2.36 18.14 -6.40
N PHE A 210 -2.45 17.25 -5.41
CA PHE A 210 -2.12 15.84 -5.59
C PHE A 210 -2.99 14.95 -4.70
N GLY A 211 -3.74 14.04 -5.32
CA GLY A 211 -4.49 13.00 -4.60
C GLY A 211 -5.98 12.94 -4.90
N PRO A 212 -6.79 14.01 -4.71
CA PRO A 212 -8.24 13.93 -4.87
C PRO A 212 -8.70 13.47 -6.26
N GLN A 213 -8.09 14.02 -7.33
CA GLN A 213 -8.40 13.61 -8.71
C GLN A 213 -8.01 12.15 -9.01
N LEU A 214 -6.89 11.68 -8.44
CA LEU A 214 -6.45 10.28 -8.58
C LEU A 214 -7.41 9.35 -7.84
N LEU A 215 -7.83 9.74 -6.63
CA LEU A 215 -8.78 8.97 -5.81
C LEU A 215 -10.11 8.81 -6.54
N ASP A 216 -10.65 9.91 -7.03
CA ASP A 216 -11.93 9.97 -7.75
C ASP A 216 -11.91 9.12 -9.02
N MET A 217 -10.84 9.22 -9.83
CA MET A 217 -10.70 8.38 -11.03
C MET A 217 -10.51 6.90 -10.68
N ALA A 218 -9.69 6.59 -9.67
CA ALA A 218 -9.45 5.22 -9.22
C ALA A 218 -10.73 4.56 -8.71
N HIS A 219 -11.55 5.30 -7.95
CA HIS A 219 -12.86 4.85 -7.52
C HIS A 219 -13.79 4.56 -8.70
N ARG A 220 -13.94 5.48 -9.65
CA ARG A 220 -14.78 5.27 -10.85
C ARG A 220 -14.39 4.04 -11.65
N LYS A 221 -13.09 3.72 -11.71
CA LYS A 221 -12.56 2.55 -12.42
C LYS A 221 -12.47 1.29 -11.54
N GLY A 222 -12.85 1.37 -10.27
CA GLY A 222 -12.80 0.24 -9.32
C GLY A 222 -11.38 -0.24 -9.02
N LEU A 223 -10.34 0.60 -9.14
CA LEU A 223 -8.98 0.21 -8.81
C LEU A 223 -8.80 -0.04 -7.30
N GLY A 224 -7.93 -0.99 -6.95
CA GLY A 224 -7.43 -1.09 -5.58
C GLY A 224 -6.53 0.10 -5.25
N ILE A 225 -6.83 0.83 -4.18
CA ILE A 225 -6.07 2.02 -3.77
C ILE A 225 -5.16 1.66 -2.60
N ILE A 226 -3.85 1.89 -2.78
CA ILE A 226 -2.84 1.66 -1.74
C ILE A 226 -2.18 3.00 -1.39
N SER A 227 -2.42 3.50 -0.18
CA SER A 227 -1.79 4.74 0.28
C SER A 227 -0.37 4.47 0.78
N LEU A 228 0.60 5.29 0.35
CA LEU A 228 1.93 5.36 0.97
C LEU A 228 2.15 6.70 1.65
N LYS A 229 3.12 6.76 2.57
CA LYS A 229 3.45 7.96 3.37
C LYS A 229 2.27 8.48 4.20
N SER A 230 1.31 7.64 4.56
CA SER A 230 0.09 8.07 5.26
C SER A 230 0.34 8.71 6.62
N MET A 231 1.47 8.37 7.27
CA MET A 231 1.92 8.94 8.54
C MET A 231 2.95 10.09 8.37
N ALA A 232 3.12 10.63 7.16
CA ALA A 232 4.04 11.74 6.92
C ALA A 232 3.44 13.09 7.34
N LYS A 233 4.26 13.91 7.99
CA LYS A 233 3.98 15.34 8.22
C LYS A 233 4.18 16.13 6.92
N GLY A 234 5.22 15.80 6.17
CA GLY A 234 5.56 16.47 4.93
C GLY A 234 6.98 16.14 4.47
N PRO A 235 7.47 16.77 3.39
CA PRO A 235 8.87 16.67 2.99
C PRO A 235 9.80 17.11 4.13
N TRP A 236 10.99 16.51 4.19
CA TRP A 236 12.03 16.98 5.12
C TRP A 236 12.43 18.43 4.78
N PRO A 237 12.60 19.31 5.78
CA PRO A 237 13.25 20.60 5.58
C PRO A 237 14.65 20.43 5.01
N GLN A 238 15.09 21.39 4.18
CA GLN A 238 16.45 21.38 3.66
C GLN A 238 17.46 21.43 4.82
N GLY A 239 18.45 20.52 4.80
CA GLY A 239 19.48 20.43 5.84
C GLY A 239 19.03 19.77 7.15
N ALA A 240 17.81 19.24 7.23
CA ALA A 240 17.35 18.53 8.43
C ALA A 240 18.20 17.29 8.74
N ASP A 241 18.51 17.06 10.01
CA ASP A 241 19.12 15.80 10.46
C ASP A 241 18.12 14.65 10.35
N ARG A 242 18.51 13.61 9.61
CA ARG A 242 17.71 12.41 9.34
C ARG A 242 18.28 11.17 10.02
N SER A 243 19.34 11.33 10.82
CA SER A 243 20.05 10.23 11.50
C SER A 243 19.12 9.36 12.35
N LYS A 244 18.13 9.98 13.01
CA LYS A 244 17.12 9.27 13.82
C LYS A 244 16.17 8.41 12.99
N TYR A 245 15.89 8.78 11.74
CA TYR A 245 14.92 8.11 10.87
C TYR A 245 15.49 7.86 9.47
N PRO A 246 16.58 7.05 9.35
CA PRO A 246 17.34 6.92 8.10
C PRO A 246 16.57 6.21 6.98
N LYS A 247 15.46 5.55 7.32
CA LYS A 247 14.57 4.84 6.39
C LYS A 247 13.32 5.66 6.01
N CYS A 248 13.13 6.85 6.58
CA CYS A 248 12.00 7.72 6.30
C CYS A 248 12.35 8.75 5.21
N TRP A 249 11.66 8.68 4.07
CA TRP A 249 11.80 9.67 2.99
C TRP A 249 11.10 11.01 3.28
N TYR A 250 10.15 11.02 4.21
CA TYR A 250 9.38 12.19 4.62
C TYR A 250 9.56 12.40 6.12
N GLU A 251 9.42 13.64 6.59
CA GLU A 251 9.36 13.92 8.02
C GLU A 251 8.13 13.18 8.58
N PRO A 252 8.31 12.25 9.53
CA PRO A 252 7.17 11.58 10.14
C PRO A 252 6.35 12.60 10.92
N LEU A 253 5.05 12.37 11.08
CA LEU A 253 4.26 13.02 12.13
C LEU A 253 4.87 12.62 13.47
N ALA A 254 5.83 13.39 13.96
CA ALA A 254 6.43 13.18 15.27
C ALA A 254 5.34 13.42 16.32
N ALA A 255 4.66 12.36 16.76
CA ALA A 255 3.98 12.43 18.04
C ALA A 255 5.07 12.35 19.13
N GLY A 256 4.85 12.95 20.29
CA GLY A 256 5.65 12.66 21.49
C GLY A 256 5.68 11.16 21.81
N LYS A 257 6.12 10.78 23.02
CA LYS A 257 6.39 9.40 23.52
C LYS A 257 5.46 8.23 23.09
N ARG A 258 4.30 8.44 22.45
CA ARG A 258 3.42 7.43 21.83
C ARG A 258 3.61 7.16 20.32
N SER A 259 4.39 7.94 19.56
CA SER A 259 4.60 7.65 18.11
C SER A 259 5.42 6.39 17.83
N GLU A 260 6.24 5.97 18.79
CA GLU A 260 6.96 4.69 18.74
C GLU A 260 6.01 3.50 18.60
N GLN A 261 4.73 3.65 18.99
CA GLN A 261 3.73 2.59 18.87
C GLN A 261 3.13 2.44 17.47
N VAL A 262 3.18 3.45 16.58
CA VAL A 262 2.54 3.32 15.24
C VAL A 262 3.54 2.84 14.18
N CYS A 263 4.83 3.18 14.32
CA CYS A 263 5.90 2.49 13.58
C CYS A 263 6.35 1.18 14.26
N GLY A 264 5.96 0.97 15.53
CA GLY A 264 6.21 -0.23 16.33
C GLY A 264 4.92 -0.89 16.82
N LEU A 265 3.91 -1.00 15.96
CA LEU A 265 2.57 -1.58 16.25
C LEU A 265 2.60 -3.11 16.42
N LEU A 266 3.72 -3.58 16.94
CA LEU A 266 4.19 -4.95 16.87
C LEU A 266 5.05 -5.32 18.11
N SER A 267 5.17 -4.44 19.10
CA SER A 267 5.74 -4.81 20.40
C SER A 267 4.67 -5.45 21.31
N PRO A 268 4.88 -6.67 21.83
CA PRO A 268 3.95 -7.35 22.72
C PRO A 268 4.20 -6.90 24.16
N THR A 269 3.71 -5.73 24.56
CA THR A 269 3.66 -5.37 25.99
C THR A 269 2.27 -4.89 26.36
N PRO A 270 1.60 -5.51 27.36
CA PRO A 270 0.28 -5.07 27.80
C PRO A 270 0.40 -3.69 28.45
N LEU A 271 -0.37 -2.73 27.94
CA LEU A 271 -0.59 -1.44 28.62
C LEU A 271 -1.41 -1.70 29.89
N GLN A 272 -0.71 -1.81 31.02
CA GLN A 272 -1.30 -1.56 32.33
C GLN A 272 -1.54 -0.05 32.50
N THR A 273 -2.79 0.29 32.79
CA THR A 273 -3.27 1.44 33.58
C THR A 273 -2.41 2.72 33.63
N LEU A 274 -2.93 3.80 33.04
CA LEU A 274 -3.25 5.09 33.68
C LEU A 274 -4.04 5.97 32.70
#